data_AF-A0A915PGP8-F1
#
_entry.id   AF-A0A915PGP8-F1
#
_cell.length_a   1.000
_cell.length_b   1.000
_cell.length_c   1.000
_cell.angle_alpha   90.00
_cell.angle_beta   90.00
_cell.angle_gamma   90.00
#
_symmetry.space_group_name_H-M   'P 1'
#
loop_
_entity.id
_entity.type
_entity.pdbx_description
1 polymer ?
#
loop_
_entity_poly.entity_id
_entity_poly.type
_entity_poly.pdbx_seq_one_letter_code
_entity_poly.pdbx_strand_id
1 'polypeptide(L)'
;MDEQVAEKVKNENGINFILPDCKAYRNLLMEARTSLQLQRDRANNDLLEEDRIPEYAAGMIRTAVGKASLLLDKKMAKFEDLVISHLNQNSDAQQVTLSDLSGYWALISIELKELEANFHEINALRGNHWEPKEVELPSVSIVGESRGDSIKKAQYHSPIVNSEKVALEVQRRQTALAAAKRRQKELMKAEEEHQCERNNDNKTHVAV
;
A
#
# COMPACT_ATOMS: atom_id res chain seq x y z
N MET A 1 40.17 -8.85 23.88
CA MET A 1 39.09 -9.83 24.11
C MET A 1 37.98 -9.03 24.76
N ASP A 2 37.13 -8.43 23.95
CA ASP A 2 36.07 -7.54 24.44
C ASP A 2 34.80 -8.36 24.62
N GLU A 3 34.53 -8.66 25.88
CA GLU A 3 33.38 -9.39 26.38
C GLU A 3 32.14 -8.49 26.27
N GLN A 4 31.39 -8.62 25.17
CA GLN A 4 30.11 -7.96 24.99
C GLN A 4 29.06 -8.66 25.87
N VAL A 5 28.69 -7.99 26.96
CA VAL A 5 27.68 -8.43 27.92
C VAL A 5 26.30 -8.35 27.26
N ALA A 6 25.71 -9.50 26.95
CA ALA A 6 24.29 -9.62 26.63
C ALA A 6 23.47 -9.25 27.87
N GLU A 7 22.65 -8.20 27.77
CA GLU A 7 21.84 -7.73 28.90
C GLU A 7 20.61 -8.63 29.08
N LYS A 8 20.66 -9.52 30.08
CA LYS A 8 19.53 -10.36 30.49
C LYS A 8 18.52 -9.52 31.30
N VAL A 9 17.52 -8.96 30.64
CA VAL A 9 16.36 -8.38 31.32
C VAL A 9 15.42 -9.51 31.75
N LYS A 10 15.31 -9.73 33.07
CA LYS A 10 14.34 -10.70 33.64
C LYS A 10 13.00 -9.99 33.85
N ASN A 11 11.96 -10.47 33.19
CA ASN A 11 10.57 -10.12 33.45
C ASN A 11 9.88 -11.24 34.26
N GLU A 12 8.85 -10.86 35.00
CA GLU A 12 8.09 -11.64 36.00
C GLU A 12 7.38 -12.91 35.49
N ASN A 13 7.48 -13.22 34.19
CA ASN A 13 6.81 -14.36 33.55
C ASN A 13 7.76 -15.52 33.17
N GLY A 14 9.04 -15.48 33.57
CA GLY A 14 9.97 -16.60 33.36
C GLY A 14 10.37 -16.87 31.90
N ILE A 15 10.00 -15.98 30.98
CA ILE A 15 10.45 -16.03 29.58
C ILE A 15 11.74 -15.21 29.50
N ASN A 16 12.90 -15.87 29.38
CA ASN A 16 14.16 -15.19 29.08
C ASN A 16 14.07 -14.62 27.66
N PHE A 17 13.69 -13.34 27.52
CA PHE A 17 13.78 -12.63 26.26
C PHE A 17 15.21 -12.08 26.13
N ILE A 18 16.05 -12.78 25.38
CA ILE A 18 17.38 -12.26 25.06
C ILE A 18 17.18 -11.22 23.96
N LEU A 19 17.26 -9.94 24.34
CA LEU A 19 17.29 -8.85 23.37
C LEU A 19 18.58 -8.97 22.56
N PRO A 20 18.50 -9.00 21.21
CA PRO A 20 19.67 -8.94 20.36
C PRO A 20 20.55 -7.75 20.74
N ASP A 21 21.87 -7.95 20.73
CA ASP A 21 22.81 -6.86 20.88
C ASP A 21 22.83 -5.99 19.61
N CYS A 22 23.44 -4.81 19.69
CA CYS A 22 23.55 -3.91 18.54
C CYS A 22 24.24 -4.56 17.34
N LYS A 23 25.18 -5.47 17.59
CA LYS A 23 25.86 -6.22 16.54
C LYS A 23 24.90 -7.19 15.83
N ALA A 24 24.07 -7.90 16.57
CA ALA A 24 23.04 -8.77 16.01
C ALA A 24 22.02 -7.98 15.19
N TYR A 25 21.55 -6.83 15.68
CA TYR A 25 20.66 -5.96 14.90
C TYR A 25 21.30 -5.46 13.61
N ARG A 26 22.59 -5.12 13.63
CA ARG A 26 23.32 -4.71 12.43
C ARG A 26 23.40 -5.83 11.40
N ASN A 27 23.70 -7.05 11.83
CA ASN A 27 23.76 -8.22 10.95
C ASN A 27 22.37 -8.54 10.35
N LEU A 28 21.35 -8.53 11.20
CA LEU A 28 19.98 -8.82 10.79
C LEU A 28 19.45 -7.77 9.80
N LEU A 29 19.77 -6.50 10.03
CA LEU A 29 19.45 -5.41 9.12
C LEU A 29 20.17 -5.58 7.78
N MET A 30 21.46 -5.93 7.79
CA MET A 30 22.23 -6.16 6.57
C MET A 30 21.63 -7.30 5.75
N GLU A 31 21.31 -8.43 6.38
CA GLU A 31 20.68 -9.57 5.73
C GLU A 31 19.32 -9.18 5.13
N ALA A 32 18.47 -8.51 5.91
CA ALA A 32 17.16 -8.06 5.46
C ALA A 32 17.27 -7.07 4.28
N ARG A 33 18.23 -6.13 4.32
CA ARG A 33 18.50 -5.21 3.21
C ARG A 33 18.90 -5.96 1.95
N THR A 34 19.86 -6.87 2.04
CA THR A 34 20.34 -7.63 0.88
C THR A 34 19.22 -8.47 0.27
N SER A 35 18.44 -9.17 1.09
CA SER A 35 17.29 -9.96 0.62
C SER A 35 16.24 -9.09 -0.05
N LEU A 36 15.85 -7.98 0.58
CA LEU A 36 14.81 -7.09 0.06
C LEU A 36 15.27 -6.36 -1.21
N GLN A 37 16.54 -5.94 -1.30
CA GLN A 37 17.12 -5.37 -2.51
C GLN A 37 17.08 -6.35 -3.67
N LEU A 38 17.46 -7.61 -3.43
CA LEU A 38 17.42 -8.65 -4.45
C LEU A 38 16.00 -8.90 -4.95
N GLN A 39 15.01 -8.95 -4.06
CA GLN A 39 13.61 -9.14 -4.43
C GLN A 39 13.07 -7.94 -5.22
N ARG A 40 13.38 -6.71 -4.78
CA ARG A 40 13.04 -5.47 -5.49
C ARG A 40 13.64 -5.44 -6.89
N ASP A 41 14.91 -5.80 -7.04
CA ASP A 41 15.60 -5.73 -8.33
C ASP A 41 15.07 -6.77 -9.32
N ARG A 42 14.73 -7.98 -8.84
CA ARG A 42 14.02 -8.99 -9.62
C ARG A 42 12.65 -8.50 -10.08
N ALA A 43 11.88 -7.91 -9.16
CA ALA A 43 10.57 -7.34 -9.45
C ALA A 43 10.65 -6.17 -10.44
N ASN A 44 11.66 -5.31 -10.33
CA ASN A 44 11.93 -4.25 -11.31
C ASN A 44 12.32 -4.81 -12.68
N ASN A 45 13.10 -5.89 -12.72
CA ASN A 45 13.46 -6.53 -13.97
C ASN A 45 12.23 -7.11 -14.68
N ASP A 46 11.27 -7.70 -13.94
CA ASP A 46 9.99 -8.12 -14.53
C ASP A 46 9.27 -6.95 -15.23
N LEU A 47 9.27 -5.75 -14.63
CA LEU A 47 8.66 -4.55 -15.25
C LEU A 47 9.37 -4.09 -16.52
N LEU A 48 10.62 -4.47 -16.76
CA LEU A 48 11.29 -4.20 -18.03
C LEU A 48 10.77 -5.09 -19.17
N GLU A 49 10.15 -6.22 -18.82
CA GLU A 49 9.44 -7.11 -19.74
C GLU A 49 7.91 -6.85 -19.72
N GLU A 50 7.51 -5.60 -19.48
CA GLU A 50 6.11 -5.15 -19.32
C GLU A 50 5.16 -5.64 -20.43
N ASP A 51 5.65 -5.81 -21.67
CA ASP A 51 4.87 -6.33 -22.81
C ASP A 51 4.31 -7.75 -22.59
N ARG A 52 4.84 -8.49 -21.62
CA ARG A 52 4.45 -9.87 -21.29
C ARG A 52 3.65 -9.97 -19.99
N ILE A 53 3.41 -8.86 -19.31
CA ILE A 53 2.80 -8.82 -17.97
C ILE A 53 1.45 -8.10 -18.06
N PRO A 54 0.34 -8.72 -17.63
CA PRO A 54 -0.94 -8.05 -17.49
C PRO A 54 -0.86 -6.82 -16.55
N GLU A 55 -1.60 -5.76 -16.86
CA GLU A 55 -1.58 -4.50 -16.09
C GLU A 55 -1.86 -4.70 -14.60
N TYR A 56 -2.72 -5.67 -14.25
CA TYR A 56 -2.98 -6.02 -12.86
C TYR A 56 -1.70 -6.49 -12.13
N ALA A 57 -0.95 -7.42 -12.74
CA ALA A 57 0.29 -7.92 -12.18
C ALA A 57 1.38 -6.84 -12.16
N ALA A 58 1.49 -6.03 -13.22
CA ALA A 58 2.40 -4.88 -13.25
C ALA A 58 2.08 -3.87 -12.13
N GLY A 59 0.80 -3.59 -11.87
CA GLY A 59 0.35 -2.73 -10.77
C GLY A 59 0.73 -3.28 -9.39
N MET A 60 0.59 -4.60 -9.18
CA MET A 60 1.04 -5.26 -7.95
C MET A 60 2.55 -5.14 -7.77
N ILE A 61 3.33 -5.40 -8.83
CA ILE A 61 4.78 -5.31 -8.82
C ILE A 61 5.24 -3.88 -8.51
N ARG A 62 4.70 -2.86 -9.19
CA ARG A 62 5.00 -1.45 -8.92
C ARG A 62 4.70 -1.07 -7.47
N THR A 63 3.59 -1.57 -6.92
CA THR A 63 3.22 -1.34 -5.51
C THR A 63 4.22 -2.00 -4.55
N ALA A 64 4.59 -3.25 -4.80
CA ALA A 64 5.56 -3.98 -3.98
C ALA A 64 6.95 -3.34 -4.04
N VAL A 65 7.44 -2.98 -5.23
CA VAL A 65 8.71 -2.25 -5.43
C VAL A 65 8.69 -0.91 -4.70
N GLY A 66 7.61 -0.13 -4.82
CA GLY A 66 7.49 1.16 -4.15
C GLY A 66 7.55 1.02 -2.62
N LYS A 67 6.85 0.02 -2.06
CA LYS A 67 6.92 -0.30 -0.62
C LYS A 67 8.32 -0.76 -0.20
N ALA A 68 8.97 -1.62 -1.00
CA ALA A 68 10.32 -2.11 -0.73
C ALA A 68 11.33 -0.96 -0.69
N SER A 69 11.28 -0.04 -1.67
CA SER A 69 12.14 1.15 -1.71
C SER A 69 11.90 2.05 -0.50
N LEU A 70 10.64 2.27 -0.11
CA LEU A 70 10.33 3.06 1.09
C LEU A 70 10.91 2.43 2.37
N LEU A 71 10.79 1.11 2.51
CA LEU A 71 11.33 0.37 3.65
C LEU A 71 12.86 0.44 3.68
N LEU A 72 13.53 0.27 2.54
CA LEU A 72 14.99 0.36 2.40
C LEU A 72 15.53 1.78 2.67
N ASP A 73 14.97 2.77 1.98
CA ASP A 73 15.54 4.12 1.93
C ASP A 73 15.15 4.98 3.13
N LYS A 74 14.03 4.67 3.79
CA LYS A 74 13.56 5.42 4.96
C LYS A 74 13.70 4.64 6.25
N LYS A 75 12.99 3.52 6.36
CA LYS A 75 12.86 2.83 7.66
C LYS A 75 14.15 2.13 8.06
N MET A 76 14.78 1.39 7.15
CA MET A 76 16.05 0.71 7.39
C MET A 76 17.20 1.71 7.56
N ALA A 77 17.27 2.77 6.74
CA ALA A 77 18.23 3.86 6.94
C ALA A 77 18.08 4.52 8.33
N LYS A 78 16.84 4.81 8.75
CA LYS A 78 16.59 5.36 10.08
C LYS A 78 16.99 4.40 11.20
N PHE A 79 16.83 3.09 11.01
CA PHE A 79 17.30 2.10 11.98
C PHE A 79 18.82 2.08 12.09
N GLU A 80 19.55 2.22 10.97
CA GLU A 80 21.02 2.36 10.98
C GLU A 80 21.44 3.55 11.85
N ASP A 81 20.79 4.71 11.66
CA ASP A 81 21.06 5.91 12.48
C ASP A 81 20.80 5.68 13.97
N LEU A 82 19.73 4.95 14.31
CA LEU A 82 19.41 4.59 15.70
C LEU A 82 20.45 3.65 16.30
N VAL A 83 20.91 2.64 15.55
CA VAL A 83 21.97 1.72 15.99
C VAL A 83 23.29 2.48 16.20
N ILE A 84 23.64 3.40 15.29
CA ILE A 84 24.83 4.24 15.42
C ILE A 84 24.71 5.17 16.64
N SER A 85 23.54 5.77 16.85
CA SER A 85 23.28 6.64 18.00
C SER A 85 23.41 5.89 19.33
N HIS A 86 22.94 4.64 19.39
CA HIS A 86 23.10 3.79 20.57
C HIS A 86 24.57 3.43 20.86
N LEU A 87 25.41 3.24 19.83
CA LEU A 87 26.83 2.94 19.99
C LEU A 87 27.68 4.17 20.39
N ASN A 88 27.23 5.37 20.01
CA ASN A 88 27.96 6.63 20.21
C ASN A 88 27.50 7.41 21.45
N GLN A 89 27.16 6.74 22.57
CA GLN A 89 26.67 7.36 23.83
C GLN A 89 27.73 8.25 24.54
N ASN A 90 28.27 9.25 23.84
CA ASN A 90 29.24 10.24 24.32
C ASN A 90 28.62 11.64 24.43
N SER A 91 27.30 11.79 24.36
CA SER A 91 26.66 13.10 24.31
C SER A 91 25.37 13.12 25.11
N ASP A 92 25.13 14.25 25.77
CA ASP A 92 24.03 14.62 26.68
C ASP A 92 22.61 14.60 26.03
N ALA A 93 22.45 13.83 24.95
CA ALA A 93 21.22 13.67 24.20
C ALA A 93 20.45 12.41 24.68
N GLN A 94 19.14 12.40 24.40
CA GLN A 94 18.22 11.33 24.78
C GLN A 94 18.78 9.96 24.32
N GLN A 95 19.21 9.14 25.28
CA GLN A 95 19.89 7.87 25.03
C GLN A 95 18.92 6.86 24.39
N VAL A 96 19.24 6.40 23.18
CA VAL A 96 18.51 5.30 22.54
C VAL A 96 18.82 4.02 23.30
N THR A 97 17.80 3.34 23.82
CA THR A 97 17.95 2.09 24.56
C THR A 97 17.87 0.87 23.64
N LEU A 98 18.37 -0.29 24.10
CA LEU A 98 18.17 -1.56 23.38
C LEU A 98 16.69 -1.90 23.19
N SER A 99 15.83 -1.45 24.10
CA SER A 99 14.37 -1.59 23.99
C SER A 99 13.82 -0.76 22.83
N ASP A 100 14.31 0.46 22.63
CA ASP A 100 13.90 1.32 21.50
C ASP A 100 14.30 0.69 20.16
N LEU A 101 15.51 0.12 20.08
CA LEU A 101 15.96 -0.62 18.89
C LEU A 101 15.08 -1.85 18.63
N SER A 102 14.74 -2.60 19.67
CA SER A 102 13.87 -3.77 19.56
C SER A 102 12.47 -3.41 19.07
N GLY A 103 11.88 -2.36 19.64
CA GLY A 103 10.56 -1.87 19.23
C GLY A 103 10.55 -1.40 17.78
N TYR A 104 11.57 -0.62 17.36
CA TYR A 104 11.67 -0.15 15.98
C TYR A 104 11.92 -1.30 14.99
N TRP A 105 12.77 -2.26 15.37
CA TRP A 105 13.01 -3.46 14.57
C TRP A 105 11.75 -4.31 14.39
N ALA A 106 10.90 -4.41 15.42
CA ALA A 106 9.62 -5.10 15.32
C ALA A 106 8.71 -4.47 14.24
N LEU A 107 8.69 -3.13 14.14
CA LEU A 107 7.94 -2.43 13.08
C LEU A 107 8.50 -2.76 11.68
N ILE A 108 9.83 -2.73 11.50
CA ILE A 108 10.46 -3.14 10.24
C ILE A 108 10.12 -4.59 9.92
N SER A 109 10.18 -5.47 10.91
CA SER A 109 9.93 -6.91 10.75
C SER A 109 8.50 -7.21 10.31
N ILE A 110 7.51 -6.46 10.80
CA ILE A 110 6.12 -6.60 10.38
C ILE A 110 6.00 -6.23 8.89
N GLU A 111 6.55 -5.09 8.48
CA GLU A 111 6.50 -4.65 7.08
C GLU A 111 7.30 -5.57 6.16
N LEU A 112 8.43 -6.11 6.62
CA LEU A 112 9.20 -7.12 5.88
C LEU A 112 8.37 -8.37 5.59
N LYS A 113 7.64 -8.89 6.59
CA LYS A 113 6.76 -10.06 6.41
C LYS A 113 5.64 -9.79 5.42
N GLU A 114 5.04 -8.59 5.49
CA GLU A 114 4.03 -8.19 4.51
C GLU A 114 4.62 -8.12 3.09
N LEU A 115 5.81 -7.54 2.94
CA LEU A 115 6.51 -7.47 1.65
C LEU A 115 6.89 -8.85 1.12
N GLU A 116 7.39 -9.73 1.96
CA GLU A 116 7.72 -11.11 1.59
C GLU A 116 6.50 -11.87 1.08
N ALA A 117 5.33 -11.70 1.73
CA ALA A 117 4.08 -12.26 1.24
C ALA A 117 3.68 -11.71 -0.15
N ASN A 118 3.83 -10.40 -0.36
CA ASN A 118 3.57 -9.77 -1.67
C ASN A 118 4.53 -10.32 -2.76
N PHE A 119 5.82 -10.45 -2.45
CA PHE A 119 6.80 -10.99 -3.41
C PHE A 119 6.59 -12.49 -3.67
N HIS A 120 6.14 -13.26 -2.69
CA HIS A 120 5.75 -14.65 -2.89
C HIS A 120 4.55 -14.76 -3.84
N GLU A 121 3.56 -13.88 -3.70
CA GLU A 121 2.42 -13.82 -4.61
C GLU A 121 2.84 -13.45 -6.04
N ILE A 122 3.70 -12.43 -6.19
CA ILE A 122 4.28 -12.05 -7.49
C ILE A 122 5.03 -13.22 -8.11
N ASN A 123 5.82 -13.95 -7.33
CA ASN A 123 6.57 -15.10 -7.83
C ASN A 123 5.65 -16.28 -8.22
N ALA A 124 4.54 -16.46 -7.51
CA ALA A 124 3.52 -17.44 -7.89
C ALA A 124 2.84 -17.08 -9.21
N LEU A 125 2.52 -15.79 -9.42
CA LEU A 125 2.00 -15.31 -10.70
C LEU A 125 3.02 -15.53 -11.83
N ARG A 126 4.30 -15.22 -11.60
CA ARG A 126 5.37 -15.48 -12.57
C ARG A 126 5.41 -16.95 -13.00
N GLY A 127 5.31 -17.87 -12.04
CA GLY A 127 5.28 -19.31 -12.31
C GLY A 127 4.04 -19.78 -13.09
N ASN A 128 2.94 -19.01 -13.03
CA ASN A 128 1.68 -19.27 -13.73
C ASN A 128 1.51 -18.38 -14.97
N HIS A 129 2.59 -17.92 -15.59
CA HIS A 129 2.55 -17.02 -16.76
C HIS A 129 1.69 -15.76 -16.58
N TRP A 130 1.63 -15.24 -15.35
CA TRP A 130 0.83 -14.10 -14.93
C TRP A 130 -0.68 -14.27 -15.06
N GLU A 131 -1.15 -15.51 -15.22
CA GLU A 131 -2.58 -15.80 -15.23
C GLU A 131 -3.14 -15.60 -13.82
N PRO A 132 -4.29 -14.90 -13.68
CA PRO A 132 -4.99 -14.79 -12.42
C PRO A 132 -5.21 -16.19 -11.85
N LYS A 133 -4.95 -16.37 -10.55
CA LYS A 133 -5.41 -17.59 -9.89
C LYS A 133 -6.91 -17.68 -10.15
N GLU A 134 -7.34 -18.77 -10.78
CA GLU A 134 -8.76 -19.08 -10.94
C GLU A 134 -9.33 -19.19 -9.52
N VAL A 135 -9.92 -18.09 -9.05
CA VAL A 135 -10.80 -18.14 -7.90
C VAL A 135 -12.01 -18.89 -8.44
N GLU A 136 -12.07 -20.20 -8.16
CA GLU A 136 -13.31 -20.94 -8.27
C GLU A 136 -14.35 -20.21 -7.41
N LEU A 137 -15.10 -19.32 -8.03
CA LEU A 137 -16.25 -18.70 -7.43
C LEU A 137 -17.29 -19.81 -7.31
N PRO A 138 -17.72 -20.21 -6.10
CA PRO A 138 -18.90 -21.04 -6.00
C PRO A 138 -20.06 -20.23 -6.59
N SER A 139 -20.67 -20.77 -7.64
CA SER A 139 -21.83 -20.21 -8.30
C SER A 139 -23.01 -20.15 -7.33
N VAL A 140 -23.13 -19.04 -6.58
CA VAL A 140 -24.26 -18.82 -5.69
C VAL A 140 -25.45 -18.35 -6.52
N SER A 141 -26.42 -19.25 -6.61
CA SER A 141 -27.77 -19.02 -7.10
C SER A 141 -28.48 -18.01 -6.19
N ILE A 142 -28.97 -16.93 -6.79
CA ILE A 142 -29.73 -15.88 -6.10
C ILE A 142 -31.17 -16.37 -5.88
N VAL A 143 -31.55 -16.62 -4.63
CA VAL A 143 -32.94 -16.55 -4.13
C VAL A 143 -32.92 -16.06 -2.68
N GLY A 144 -33.76 -15.08 -2.37
CA GLY A 144 -34.44 -15.03 -1.06
C GLY A 144 -34.05 -13.91 -0.10
N GLU A 145 -34.73 -12.78 -0.27
CA GLU A 145 -35.05 -11.73 0.70
C GLU A 145 -35.27 -12.18 2.16
N SER A 146 -34.66 -11.50 3.16
CA SER A 146 -35.37 -10.96 4.36
C SER A 146 -34.44 -10.32 5.41
N ARG A 147 -35.07 -9.38 6.13
CA ARG A 147 -34.58 -8.37 7.07
C ARG A 147 -34.02 -8.91 8.40
N GLY A 148 -33.18 -8.13 9.09
CA GLY A 148 -32.90 -8.32 10.52
C GLY A 148 -31.78 -7.43 11.06
N ASP A 149 -32.06 -6.75 12.17
CA ASP A 149 -31.35 -5.60 12.74
C ASP A 149 -30.31 -5.99 13.82
N SER A 150 -29.27 -5.16 13.95
CA SER A 150 -28.50 -4.80 15.16
C SER A 150 -27.43 -5.72 15.82
N ILE A 151 -26.35 -5.00 16.25
CA ILE A 151 -25.42 -5.19 17.40
C ILE A 151 -23.96 -5.68 17.15
N LYS A 152 -23.06 -4.67 17.08
CA LYS A 152 -21.71 -4.50 17.72
C LYS A 152 -20.77 -5.71 17.92
N LYS A 153 -19.54 -5.64 17.39
CA LYS A 153 -18.26 -5.39 18.11
C LYS A 153 -17.04 -5.52 17.21
N ALA A 154 -15.99 -4.79 17.59
CA ALA A 154 -14.72 -4.60 16.91
C ALA A 154 -13.95 -5.89 16.62
N GLN A 155 -13.26 -5.95 15.48
CA GLN A 155 -11.96 -6.58 15.31
C GLN A 155 -11.31 -6.14 14.00
N TYR A 156 -9.98 -6.04 14.02
CA TYR A 156 -9.12 -5.78 12.88
C TYR A 156 -9.27 -6.90 11.85
N HIS A 157 -9.76 -6.58 10.65
CA HIS A 157 -9.70 -7.46 9.50
C HIS A 157 -9.47 -6.61 8.25
N SER A 158 -8.45 -6.97 7.48
CA SER A 158 -8.11 -6.41 6.17
C SER A 158 -9.35 -6.20 5.29
N PRO A 159 -9.41 -5.15 4.44
CA PRO A 159 -10.56 -4.98 3.57
C PRO A 159 -10.50 -6.04 2.47
N ILE A 160 -11.20 -7.15 2.69
CA ILE A 160 -11.73 -7.98 1.61
C ILE A 160 -12.72 -7.08 0.90
N VAL A 161 -12.26 -6.43 -0.18
CA VAL A 161 -13.05 -5.48 -0.92
C VAL A 161 -14.12 -6.27 -1.67
N ASN A 162 -15.33 -6.19 -1.14
CA ASN A 162 -16.54 -6.77 -1.65
C ASN A 162 -16.72 -6.25 -3.09
N SER A 163 -16.46 -7.11 -4.09
CA SER A 163 -16.51 -6.80 -5.52
C SER A 163 -17.81 -6.07 -5.92
N GLU A 164 -18.92 -6.39 -5.27
CA GLU A 164 -20.22 -5.75 -5.46
C GLU A 164 -20.26 -4.27 -5.03
N LYS A 165 -19.58 -3.90 -3.94
CA LYS A 165 -19.48 -2.49 -3.50
C LYS A 165 -18.60 -1.67 -4.44
N VAL A 166 -17.54 -2.28 -4.98
CA VAL A 166 -16.67 -1.64 -5.98
C VAL A 166 -17.43 -1.42 -7.29
N ALA A 167 -18.17 -2.44 -7.74
CA ALA A 167 -19.01 -2.33 -8.93
C ALA A 167 -20.09 -1.24 -8.78
N LEU A 168 -20.75 -1.17 -7.62
CA LEU A 168 -21.76 -0.14 -7.34
C LEU A 168 -21.16 1.28 -7.35
N GLU A 169 -19.95 1.45 -6.78
CA GLU A 169 -19.27 2.74 -6.74
C GLU A 169 -18.78 3.17 -8.13
N VAL A 170 -18.26 2.23 -8.92
CA VAL A 170 -17.90 2.47 -10.33
C VAL A 170 -19.14 2.87 -11.14
N GLN A 171 -20.27 2.20 -10.94
CA GLN A 171 -21.53 2.52 -11.62
C GLN A 171 -22.09 3.89 -11.19
N ARG A 172 -22.01 4.23 -9.90
CA ARG A 172 -22.38 5.56 -9.38
C ARG A 172 -21.50 6.65 -9.98
N ARG A 173 -20.18 6.43 -10.04
CA ARG A 173 -19.22 7.38 -10.63
C ARG A 173 -19.47 7.57 -12.12
N GLN A 174 -19.76 6.50 -12.87
CA GLN A 174 -20.11 6.59 -14.30
C GLN A 174 -21.43 7.35 -14.52
N THR A 175 -22.44 7.10 -13.68
CA THR A 175 -23.73 7.80 -13.76
C THR A 175 -23.58 9.30 -13.48
N ALA A 176 -22.78 9.65 -12.46
CA ALA A 176 -22.48 11.05 -12.14
C ALA A 176 -21.74 11.77 -13.28
N LEU A 177 -20.75 11.11 -13.91
CA LEU A 177 -20.03 11.66 -15.06
C LEU A 177 -20.93 11.85 -16.28
N ALA A 178 -21.84 10.92 -16.56
CA ALA A 178 -22.81 11.06 -17.64
C ALA A 178 -23.79 12.24 -17.39
N ALA A 179 -24.25 12.42 -16.16
CA ALA A 179 -25.10 13.55 -15.78
C ALA A 179 -24.36 14.90 -15.88
N ALA A 180 -23.10 14.97 -15.47
CA ALA A 180 -22.27 16.17 -15.60
C ALA A 180 -22.06 16.55 -17.08
N LYS A 181 -21.79 15.57 -17.95
CA LYS A 181 -21.67 15.81 -19.41
C LYS A 181 -22.97 16.29 -20.04
N ARG A 182 -24.14 15.76 -19.61
CA ARG A 182 -25.44 16.25 -20.10
C ARG A 182 -25.68 17.70 -19.70
N ARG A 183 -25.41 18.06 -18.44
CA ARG A 183 -25.52 19.45 -17.97
C ARG A 183 -24.58 20.41 -18.72
N GLN A 184 -23.36 19.99 -19.01
CA GLN A 184 -22.43 20.83 -19.77
C GLN A 184 -22.94 21.08 -21.20
N LYS A 185 -23.54 20.07 -21.83
CA LYS A 185 -24.12 20.21 -23.17
C LYS A 185 -25.37 21.11 -23.18
N GLU A 186 -26.21 21.03 -22.15
CA GLU A 186 -27.37 21.92 -21.99
C GLU A 186 -26.94 23.37 -21.76
N LEU A 187 -25.91 23.60 -20.96
CA LEU A 187 -25.36 24.94 -20.75
C LEU A 187 -24.76 25.52 -22.04
N MET A 188 -23.98 24.73 -22.79
CA MET A 188 -23.45 25.17 -24.09
C MET A 188 -24.57 25.48 -25.09
N LYS A 189 -25.64 24.67 -25.10
CA LYS A 189 -26.79 24.90 -25.98
C LYS A 189 -27.58 26.16 -25.58
N ALA A 190 -27.79 26.38 -24.28
CA ALA A 190 -28.43 27.59 -23.78
C ALA A 190 -27.59 28.85 -24.05
N GLU A 191 -26.26 28.73 -23.97
CA GLU A 191 -25.34 29.82 -24.30
C GLU A 191 -25.35 30.14 -25.81
N GLU A 192 -25.42 29.12 -26.67
CA GLU A 192 -25.63 29.29 -28.12
C GLU A 192 -26.99 29.92 -28.46
N GLU A 193 -28.07 29.51 -27.78
CA GLU A 193 -29.41 30.09 -27.95
C GLU A 193 -29.44 31.57 -27.53
N HIS A 194 -28.85 31.92 -26.39
CA HIS A 194 -28.70 33.31 -25.96
C HIS A 194 -27.79 34.13 -26.88
N GLN A 195 -26.77 33.52 -27.51
CA GLN A 195 -25.93 34.20 -28.49
C GLN A 195 -26.70 34.53 -29.78
N CYS A 196 -27.62 33.64 -30.20
CA CYS A 196 -28.45 33.81 -31.38
C CYS A 196 -29.52 34.90 -31.18
N GLU A 197 -30.16 34.94 -30.00
CA GLU A 197 -31.16 35.96 -29.63
C GLU A 197 -30.53 37.37 -29.60
N ARG A 198 -29.36 37.53 -28.97
CA ARG A 198 -28.64 38.82 -28.95
C ARG A 198 -28.24 39.30 -30.36
N ASN A 199 -27.90 38.38 -31.26
CA ASN A 199 -27.58 38.74 -32.64
C ASN A 199 -28.83 39.11 -33.47
N ASN A 200 -30.01 38.62 -33.09
CA ASN A 200 -31.27 38.96 -33.76
C ASN A 200 -31.82 40.33 -33.31
N ASP A 201 -31.69 40.68 -32.03
CA ASP A 201 -32.05 42.01 -31.50
C ASP A 201 -31.19 43.11 -32.12
N ASN A 202 -29.89 42.83 -32.32
CA ASN A 202 -28.96 43.77 -32.94
C ASN A 202 -29.21 43.96 -34.45
N LYS A 203 -29.93 43.03 -35.11
CA LYS A 203 -30.36 43.18 -36.51
C LYS A 203 -31.68 43.95 -36.63
N THR A 204 -32.50 43.94 -35.58
CA THR A 204 -33.81 44.62 -35.56
C THR A 204 -33.68 46.13 -35.28
N HIS A 205 -32.62 46.56 -34.59
CA HIS A 205 -32.35 48.00 -34.38
C HIS A 205 -31.72 48.71 -35.60
N VAL A 206 -31.17 47.96 -36.58
CA VAL A 206 -30.47 48.54 -37.75
C VAL A 206 -31.40 48.70 -38.96
N ALA A 207 -32.68 48.31 -38.86
CA ALA A 207 -33.66 48.32 -39.94
C ALA A 207 -34.84 49.30 -39.75
N VAL A 208 -34.64 50.39 -39.00
CA VAL A 208 -35.59 51.53 -38.91
C VAL A 208 -34.93 52.81 -39.38
#